data_AF-A0A5P2X0U7-F1
#
_entry.id   AF-A0A5P2X0U7-F1
#
_cell.length_a   1.000
_cell.length_b   1.000
_cell.length_c   1.000
_cell.angle_alpha   90.00
_cell.angle_beta   90.00
_cell.angle_gamma   90.00
#
_symmetry.space_group_name_H-M   'P 1'
#
loop_
_entity.id
_entity.type
_entity.pdbx_description
1 polymer ?
#
loop_
_entity_poly.entity_id
_entity_poly.type
_entity_poly.pdbx_seq_one_letter_code
_entity_poly.pdbx_strand_id
1 'polypeptide(L)'
;MTLTADQSALDGLLEAAFSACGTLPPPAETAEVHRRLLAEIRLRLPSAERAMARAPVRSRAWYAHLRVVDATRDALLMVGEEPDPCETPLGAGLRVAELGRRLRELAVYPTQSEGS
;
A
#
# COMPACT_ATOMS: atom_id res chain seq x y z
N MET A 1 -2.20 10.31 -23.07
CA MET A 1 -3.07 9.78 -22.00
C MET A 1 -2.85 10.67 -20.79
N THR A 2 -3.87 11.41 -20.37
CA THR A 2 -3.78 12.33 -19.21
C THR A 2 -4.02 11.51 -17.95
N LEU A 3 -3.02 11.37 -17.08
CA LEU A 3 -3.18 10.75 -15.77
C LEU A 3 -4.12 11.61 -14.92
N THR A 4 -5.03 11.00 -14.19
CA THR A 4 -5.85 11.73 -13.21
C THR A 4 -4.96 12.24 -12.07
N ALA A 5 -5.35 13.32 -11.40
CA ALA A 5 -4.58 13.88 -10.29
C ALA A 5 -4.34 12.84 -9.17
N ASP A 6 -5.32 11.95 -8.96
CA ASP A 6 -5.25 10.84 -8.01
C ASP A 6 -4.19 9.80 -8.40
N GLN A 7 -4.12 9.43 -9.68
CA GLN A 7 -3.11 8.49 -10.18
C GLN A 7 -1.70 9.08 -10.07
N SER A 8 -1.52 10.35 -10.39
CA SER A 8 -0.23 11.04 -10.27
C SER A 8 0.26 11.10 -8.81
N ALA A 9 -0.65 11.36 -7.87
CA ALA A 9 -0.33 11.37 -6.45
C ALA A 9 0.07 9.97 -5.92
N LEU A 10 -0.62 8.93 -6.39
CA LEU A 10 -0.29 7.54 -6.07
C LEU A 10 1.08 7.14 -6.63
N ASP A 11 1.36 7.48 -7.88
CA ASP A 11 2.63 7.14 -8.54
C ASP A 11 3.82 7.80 -7.82
N GLY A 12 3.69 9.08 -7.43
CA GLY A 12 4.71 9.76 -6.65
C GLY A 12 4.92 9.16 -5.25
N LEU A 13 3.85 8.68 -4.61
CA LEU A 13 3.95 7.99 -3.31
C LEU A 13 4.67 6.64 -3.44
N LEU A 14 4.39 5.89 -4.51
CA LEU A 14 5.07 4.62 -4.80
C LEU A 14 6.55 4.84 -5.13
N GLU A 15 6.89 5.89 -5.88
CA GLU A 15 8.26 6.27 -6.19
C GLU A 15 9.06 6.59 -4.91
N ALA A 16 8.48 7.38 -4.00
CA ALA A 16 9.09 7.68 -2.70
C ALA A 16 9.33 6.40 -1.88
N ALA A 17 8.35 5.50 -1.83
CA ALA A 17 8.45 4.24 -1.11
C ALA A 17 9.57 3.34 -1.64
N PHE A 18 9.67 3.18 -2.96
CA PHE A 18 10.70 2.32 -3.57
C PHE A 18 12.10 2.94 -3.55
N SER A 19 12.19 4.27 -3.52
CA SER A 19 13.48 4.96 -3.43
C SER A 19 14.05 4.98 -2.01
N ALA A 20 13.22 4.82 -0.97
CA ALA A 20 13.61 4.99 0.42
C ALA A 20 14.78 4.10 0.88
N CYS A 21 14.92 2.89 0.32
CA CYS A 21 16.04 2.00 0.62
C CYS A 21 17.38 2.47 0.03
N GLY A 22 17.35 3.27 -1.05
CA GLY A 22 18.53 3.80 -1.71
C GLY A 22 18.92 5.21 -1.26
N THR A 23 17.94 6.06 -0.95
CA THR A 23 18.15 7.45 -0.53
C THR A 23 18.24 7.61 0.99
N LEU A 24 17.67 6.68 1.76
CA LEU A 24 17.61 6.70 3.23
C LEU A 24 17.11 8.06 3.77
N PRO A 25 15.86 8.44 3.45
CA PRO A 25 15.33 9.75 3.81
C PRO A 25 15.30 9.96 5.33
N PRO A 26 15.29 11.21 5.81
CA PRO A 26 15.19 11.52 7.23
C PRO A 26 13.98 10.84 7.90
N PRO A 27 14.03 10.58 9.22
CA PRO A 27 12.95 9.89 9.93
C PRO A 27 11.57 10.55 9.75
N ALA A 28 11.52 11.89 9.78
CA ALA A 28 10.27 12.64 9.61
C ALA A 28 9.63 12.44 8.22
N GLU A 29 10.46 12.37 7.17
CA GLU A 29 9.99 12.11 5.81
C GLU A 29 9.56 10.66 5.65
N THR A 30 10.30 9.72 6.22
CA THR A 30 9.95 8.29 6.22
C THR A 30 8.62 8.05 6.93
N ALA A 31 8.41 8.67 8.09
CA ALA A 31 7.15 8.61 8.83
C ALA A 31 5.97 9.18 8.02
N GLU A 32 6.20 10.27 7.29
CA GLU A 32 5.16 10.86 6.44
C GLU A 32 4.79 9.94 5.26
N VAL A 33 5.79 9.38 4.57
CA VAL A 33 5.57 8.39 3.50
C VAL A 33 4.82 7.18 4.05
N HIS A 34 5.22 6.67 5.22
CA HIS A 34 4.56 5.55 5.89
C HIS A 34 3.07 5.81 6.17
N ARG A 35 2.74 6.95 6.80
CA ARG A 35 1.36 7.35 7.09
C ARG A 35 0.51 7.44 5.83
N ARG A 36 1.05 8.05 4.76
CA ARG A 36 0.35 8.19 3.48
C ARG A 36 0.12 6.83 2.82
N LEU A 37 1.10 5.93 2.83
CA LEU A 37 0.95 4.57 2.32
C LEU A 37 -0.15 3.81 3.06
N LEU A 38 -0.18 3.91 4.40
CA LEU A 38 -1.21 3.28 5.20
C LEU A 38 -2.61 3.80 4.92
N ALA A 39 -2.76 5.12 4.76
CA ALA A 39 -4.03 5.73 4.43
C ALA A 39 -4.55 5.17 3.09
N GLU A 40 -3.71 5.15 2.05
CA GLU A 40 -4.07 4.61 0.73
C GLU A 40 -4.43 3.11 0.78
N ILE A 41 -3.64 2.30 1.50
CA ILE A 41 -3.94 0.87 1.68
C ILE A 41 -5.31 0.68 2.34
N ARG A 42 -5.62 1.44 3.39
CA ARG A 42 -6.91 1.37 4.10
C ARG A 42 -8.09 1.82 3.23
N LEU A 43 -7.88 2.75 2.29
CA LEU A 43 -8.91 3.17 1.34
C LEU A 43 -9.22 2.10 0.29
N ARG A 44 -8.23 1.29 -0.12
CA ARG A 44 -8.36 0.33 -1.23
C ARG A 44 -8.65 -1.10 -0.79
N LEU A 45 -8.16 -1.52 0.39
CA LEU A 45 -8.33 -2.89 0.89
C LEU A 45 -9.80 -3.37 0.89
N PRO A 46 -10.80 -2.56 1.31
CA PRO A 46 -12.20 -2.99 1.30
C PRO A 46 -12.75 -3.28 -0.11
N SER A 47 -12.24 -2.60 -1.14
CA SER A 47 -12.60 -2.90 -2.53
C SER A 47 -12.01 -4.24 -2.99
N ALA A 48 -10.80 -4.59 -2.55
CA ALA A 48 -10.22 -5.91 -2.79
C ALA A 48 -11.01 -7.03 -2.08
N GLU A 49 -11.44 -6.80 -0.84
CA GLU A 49 -12.30 -7.72 -0.09
C GLU A 49 -13.65 -7.92 -0.78
N ARG A 50 -14.28 -6.84 -1.28
CA ARG A 50 -15.51 -6.93 -2.07
C ARG A 50 -15.31 -7.68 -3.39
N ALA A 51 -14.19 -7.46 -4.09
CA ALA A 51 -13.87 -8.18 -5.31
C ALA A 51 -13.69 -9.69 -5.05
N MET A 52 -13.02 -10.05 -3.95
CA MET A 52 -12.92 -11.44 -3.49
C MET A 52 -14.30 -12.04 -3.19
N ALA A 53 -15.15 -11.33 -2.45
CA ALA A 53 -16.48 -11.81 -2.06
C ALA A 53 -17.43 -12.00 -3.26
N ARG A 54 -17.26 -11.22 -4.34
CA ARG A 54 -18.05 -11.34 -5.57
C ARG A 54 -17.53 -12.44 -6.51
N ALA A 55 -16.28 -12.85 -6.39
CA ALA A 55 -15.70 -13.90 -7.21
C ALA A 55 -16.23 -15.29 -6.79
N PRO A 56 -16.49 -16.22 -7.74
CA PRO A 56 -16.85 -17.59 -7.40
C PRO A 56 -15.76 -18.25 -6.55
N VAL A 57 -16.17 -18.84 -5.42
CA VAL A 57 -15.26 -19.47 -4.45
C VAL A 57 -14.38 -20.51 -5.14
N ARG A 58 -13.09 -20.52 -4.81
CA ARG A 58 -12.04 -21.39 -5.41
C ARG A 58 -11.78 -21.19 -6.91
N SER A 59 -12.32 -20.14 -7.53
CA SER A 59 -11.91 -19.74 -8.87
C SER A 59 -10.51 -19.10 -8.87
N ARG A 60 -9.88 -19.02 -10.05
CA ARG A 60 -8.60 -18.30 -10.23
C ARG A 60 -8.69 -16.85 -9.76
N ALA A 61 -9.79 -16.16 -10.05
CA ALA A 61 -10.01 -14.78 -9.63
C ALA A 61 -10.12 -14.66 -8.11
N TRP A 62 -10.86 -15.58 -7.47
CA TRP A 62 -10.97 -15.62 -6.00
C TRP A 62 -9.60 -15.76 -5.32
N TYR A 63 -8.75 -16.70 -5.78
CA TYR A 63 -7.39 -16.84 -5.25
C TYR A 63 -6.48 -15.64 -5.56
N ALA A 64 -6.70 -14.95 -6.68
CA ALA A 64 -5.93 -13.75 -6.99
C ALA A 64 -6.24 -12.63 -5.99
N HIS A 65 -7.53 -12.38 -5.69
CA HIS A 65 -7.95 -11.39 -4.70
C HIS A 65 -7.56 -11.79 -3.28
N LEU A 66 -7.77 -13.06 -2.90
CA LEU A 66 -7.40 -13.58 -1.57
C LEU A 66 -5.92 -13.33 -1.27
N ARG A 67 -5.02 -13.66 -2.21
CA ARG A 67 -3.58 -13.43 -2.01
C ARG A 67 -3.23 -11.96 -1.76
N VAL A 68 -3.89 -11.04 -2.46
CA VAL A 68 -3.67 -9.60 -2.25
C VAL A 68 -4.20 -9.17 -0.88
N VAL A 69 -5.40 -9.62 -0.51
CA VAL A 69 -6.01 -9.31 0.80
C VAL A 69 -5.15 -9.84 1.94
N ASP A 70 -4.77 -11.11 1.91
CA ASP A 70 -3.99 -11.76 2.95
C ASP A 70 -2.61 -11.09 3.09
N ALA A 71 -1.88 -10.95 1.98
CA ALA A 71 -0.55 -10.32 2.03
C ALA A 71 -0.61 -8.85 2.49
N THR A 72 -1.69 -8.13 2.17
CA THR A 72 -1.89 -6.76 2.67
C THR A 72 -2.15 -6.76 4.18
N ARG A 73 -3.01 -7.65 4.67
CA ARG A 73 -3.31 -7.76 6.11
C ARG A 73 -2.07 -8.15 6.90
N ASP A 74 -1.28 -9.09 6.41
CA ASP A 74 -0.01 -9.49 7.02
C ASP A 74 0.96 -8.31 7.11
N ALA A 75 1.09 -7.52 6.04
CA ALA A 75 1.94 -6.32 6.07
C ALA A 75 1.41 -5.25 7.04
N LEU A 76 0.09 -5.04 7.14
CA LEU A 76 -0.49 -4.13 8.12
C LEU A 76 -0.22 -4.59 9.56
N LEU A 77 -0.18 -5.91 9.81
CA LEU A 77 0.15 -6.46 11.13
C LEU A 77 1.66 -6.36 11.44
N MET A 78 2.53 -6.61 10.47
CA MET A 78 3.99 -6.67 10.69
C MET A 78 4.67 -5.31 10.65
N VAL A 79 4.24 -4.41 9.75
CA VAL A 79 4.91 -3.13 9.48
C VAL A 79 3.95 -1.94 9.46
N GLY A 80 2.70 -2.14 9.86
CA GLY A 80 1.67 -1.09 9.86
C GLY A 80 1.70 -0.14 11.05
N GLU A 81 2.62 -0.33 12.00
CA GLU A 81 2.94 0.70 13.00
C GLU A 81 3.96 1.68 12.43
N GLU A 82 3.82 2.96 12.77
CA GLU A 82 4.76 4.01 12.35
C GLU A 82 6.19 3.63 12.81
N PRO A 83 7.23 3.81 11.97
CA PRO A 83 8.60 3.53 12.34
C PRO A 83 9.00 4.29 13.61
N ASP A 84 9.66 3.61 14.55
CA ASP A 84 10.21 4.24 15.74
C ASP A 84 11.30 5.25 15.30
N PRO A 85 11.35 6.48 15.84
CA PRO A 85 12.44 7.41 15.59
C PRO A 85 13.85 6.84 15.86
N CYS A 86 13.97 5.82 16.72
CA CYS A 86 15.19 5.10 17.02
C CYS A 86 15.48 3.91 16.08
N GLU A 87 14.57 3.59 15.16
CA GLU A 87 14.79 2.56 14.13
C GLU A 87 15.91 2.98 13.18
N THR A 88 16.70 2.00 12.72
CA THR A 88 17.74 2.30 11.72
C THR A 88 17.10 2.84 10.43
N PRO A 89 17.72 3.81 9.73
CA PRO A 89 17.18 4.37 8.50
C PRO A 89 16.87 3.32 7.42
N LEU A 90 17.72 2.28 7.33
CA LEU A 90 17.49 1.16 6.41
C LEU A 90 16.27 0.33 6.80
N GLY A 91 16.07 0.05 8.09
CA GLY A 91 14.89 -0.67 8.59
C GLY A 91 13.60 0.08 8.26
N ALA A 92 13.55 1.37 8.56
CA ALA A 92 12.43 2.22 8.22
C ALA A 92 12.18 2.29 6.70
N GLY A 93 13.26 2.37 5.90
CA GLY A 93 13.22 2.31 4.44
C GLY A 93 12.62 1.00 3.88
N LEU A 94 12.97 -0.14 4.47
CA LEU A 94 12.43 -1.45 4.07
C LEU A 94 10.92 -1.56 4.40
N ARG A 95 10.49 -0.99 5.53
CA ARG A 95 9.06 -0.98 5.93
C ARG A 95 8.22 -0.19 4.94
N VAL A 96 8.65 1.03 4.57
CA VAL A 96 7.91 1.83 3.58
C VAL A 96 7.95 1.20 2.19
N ALA A 97 9.05 0.57 1.78
CA ALA A 97 9.14 -0.14 0.52
C ALA A 97 8.17 -1.35 0.46
N GLU A 98 8.05 -2.10 1.57
CA GLU A 98 7.09 -3.20 1.67
C GLU A 98 5.64 -2.71 1.58
N LEU A 99 5.29 -1.65 2.32
CA LEU A 99 3.97 -1.01 2.20
C LEU A 99 3.71 -0.49 0.78
N GLY A 100 4.72 0.10 0.11
CA GLY A 100 4.65 0.50 -1.29
C GLY A 100 4.37 -0.68 -2.23
N ARG A 101 5.01 -1.83 -1.98
CA ARG A 101 4.76 -3.07 -2.73
C ARG A 101 3.31 -3.54 -2.59
N ARG A 102 2.76 -3.53 -1.36
CA ARG A 102 1.35 -3.87 -1.10
C ARG A 102 0.41 -2.88 -1.80
N LEU A 103 0.68 -1.58 -1.70
CA LEU A 103 -0.14 -0.55 -2.34
C LEU A 103 -0.16 -0.69 -3.87
N ARG A 104 0.98 -1.02 -4.50
CA ARG A 104 1.03 -1.27 -5.94
C ARG A 104 0.16 -2.44 -6.37
N GLU A 105 0.07 -3.50 -5.57
CA GLU A 105 -0.86 -4.61 -5.82
C GLU A 105 -2.34 -4.20 -5.62
N LEU A 106 -2.59 -3.26 -4.70
CA LEU A 106 -3.93 -2.71 -4.46
C LEU A 106 -4.35 -1.62 -5.45
N ALA A 107 -3.45 -1.06 -6.24
CA ALA A 107 -3.73 0.04 -7.16
C ALA A 107 -4.79 -0.30 -8.21
N VAL A 108 -4.99 -1.60 -8.50
CA VAL A 108 -6.04 -2.08 -9.43
C VAL A 108 -7.46 -2.00 -8.86
N TYR A 109 -7.61 -1.77 -7.54
CA TYR A 109 -8.90 -1.65 -6.88
C TYR A 109 -9.26 -0.18 -6.65
N PRO A 110 -10.53 0.21 -6.85
CA PRO A 110 -10.96 1.59 -6.63
C PRO A 110 -10.92 1.97 -5.15
N THR A 111 -10.71 3.24 -4.86
CA THR A 111 -10.88 3.79 -3.51
C THR A 111 -12.36 3.81 -3.15
N GLN A 112 -12.71 3.76 -1.86
CA GLN A 112 -14.12 3.75 -1.43
C GLN A 112 -14.88 5.05 -1.74
N SER A 113 -14.22 6.12 -2.21
CA SER A 113 -14.86 7.41 -2.51
C SER A 113 -15.66 7.42 -3.83
N GLU A 114 -15.47 6.47 -4.74
CA GLU A 114 -16.09 6.51 -6.08
C GLU A 114 -17.45 5.78 -6.20
N GLY A 115 -18.21 5.64 -5.11
CA GLY A 115 -19.41 4.78 -5.10
C GLY A 115 -20.59 5.23 -4.26
N SER A 116 -20.78 6.54 -4.05
CA SER A 116 -22.03 7.11 -3.50
C SER A 116 -22.85 7.79 -4.59
#